data_AF-A0A9W8GIV9-F1
#
_entry.id   AF-A0A9W8GIV9-F1
#
_cell.length_a   1.000
_cell.length_b   1.000
_cell.length_c   1.000
_cell.angle_alpha   90.00
_cell.angle_beta   90.00
_cell.angle_gamma   90.00
#
_symmetry.space_group_name_H-M   'P 1'
#
loop_
_entity.id
_entity.type
_entity.pdbx_description
1 polymer ?
#
loop_
_entity_poly.entity_id
_entity_poly.type
_entity_poly.pdbx_seq_one_letter_code
_entity_poly.pdbx_strand_id
1 'polypeptide(L)'
;MAETLEDWKPGSKNYIIRASLMVGLAGAYTIFVVATLVMFIVKSRDKRSGLDKRKVALVTIQAIGCYLVGADGAITGAANNWSCIGKLWLFNMGFALSLMALTARAFHLLVVSKVHMISTQLTARPPVVNIAREAEFTTTESIRTNDGISVLGGLHSASSASPLVEKGSVFSHMDSQSLDVRQKYLLPVAKSGKRQNPKPESRLRLTQQLARYKRLLPYVTERMLVLFVTGGVLAVALATLVINLTDKQFSRHNIVCVYQWGFIPGNVFVLGHFAIVYPIFLWRNWKAHDAYGIRNELIICETVGFLLMPPTSTRRANFNRMMDDPAEYQQFREFAASCFCSELTAFIDEYQALKARTLVLFERHTTRDSLAVAARHVSPPSTPSTLARGSDSIGTLRGRLRDDVLLQGTELLQIRTTSITVSILETVIDTYRGESIPGMRQFPPELLVKLEMINREFVDPRSYTSVNASPLTVKRFIERMQSKDYSLTLLDEFKSEVLFMLYTDVYTRYVRH
;
A
#
# COMPACT_ATOMS: atom_id res chain seq x y z
N MET A 1 4.04 -29.86 -7.83
CA MET A 1 4.46 -28.48 -7.48
C MET A 1 5.66 -28.45 -6.53
N ALA A 2 6.06 -29.56 -5.88
CA ALA A 2 7.34 -29.67 -5.16
C ALA A 2 8.57 -29.31 -6.03
N GLU A 3 8.53 -29.59 -7.34
CA GLU A 3 9.56 -29.13 -8.31
C GLU A 3 9.71 -27.59 -8.34
N THR A 4 8.62 -26.83 -8.17
CA THR A 4 8.70 -25.37 -8.23
C THR A 4 9.34 -24.76 -6.98
N LEU A 5 9.36 -25.47 -5.85
CA LEU A 5 10.05 -25.04 -4.63
C LEU A 5 11.55 -25.37 -4.68
N GLU A 6 11.92 -26.48 -5.33
CA GLU A 6 13.33 -26.77 -5.66
C GLU A 6 13.95 -25.71 -6.56
N ASP A 7 13.16 -25.19 -7.51
CA ASP A 7 13.55 -24.10 -8.40
C ASP A 7 13.89 -22.78 -7.68
N TRP A 8 13.57 -22.63 -6.39
CA TRP A 8 13.93 -21.43 -5.63
C TRP A 8 15.02 -21.66 -4.58
N LYS A 9 15.57 -22.88 -4.47
CA LYS A 9 16.69 -23.15 -3.58
C LYS A 9 17.93 -22.36 -4.04
N PRO A 10 18.73 -21.78 -3.11
CA PRO A 10 20.01 -21.17 -3.46
C PRO A 10 20.87 -22.13 -4.28
N GLY A 11 21.31 -21.70 -5.47
CA GLY A 11 22.08 -22.52 -6.41
C GLY A 11 21.26 -23.13 -7.57
N SER A 12 19.94 -23.13 -7.49
CA SER A 12 19.09 -23.47 -8.63
C SER A 12 19.22 -22.45 -9.76
N LYS A 13 18.97 -22.87 -11.00
CA LYS A 13 19.07 -22.01 -12.19
C LYS A 13 18.14 -20.80 -12.11
N ASN A 14 16.91 -21.00 -11.66
CA ASN A 14 15.91 -19.93 -11.53
C ASN A 14 16.28 -18.94 -10.42
N TYR A 15 16.81 -19.42 -9.28
CA TYR A 15 17.38 -18.53 -8.26
C TYR A 15 18.52 -17.67 -8.81
N ILE A 16 19.48 -18.26 -9.52
CA ILE A 16 20.62 -17.53 -10.10
C ILE A 16 20.12 -16.47 -11.08
N ILE A 17 19.21 -16.81 -12.00
CA ILE A 17 18.66 -15.86 -12.98
C ILE A 17 17.97 -14.68 -12.27
N ARG A 18 17.12 -14.95 -11.27
CA ARG A 18 16.44 -13.90 -10.52
C ARG A 18 17.44 -13.04 -9.75
N ALA A 19 18.39 -13.64 -9.05
CA ALA A 19 19.39 -12.92 -8.28
C ALA A 19 20.23 -12.02 -9.20
N SER A 20 20.69 -12.54 -10.35
CA SER A 20 21.41 -11.77 -11.36
C SER A 20 20.58 -10.62 -11.91
N LEU A 21 19.29 -10.84 -12.20
CA LEU A 21 18.38 -9.79 -12.66
C LEU A 21 18.20 -8.70 -11.59
N MET A 22 17.98 -9.08 -10.34
CA MET A 22 17.80 -8.13 -9.24
C MET A 22 19.08 -7.36 -8.93
N VAL A 23 20.25 -8.01 -8.97
CA VAL A 23 21.55 -7.34 -8.81
C VAL A 23 21.83 -6.40 -9.99
N GLY A 24 21.50 -6.82 -11.22
CA GLY A 24 21.60 -5.95 -12.40
C GLY A 24 20.72 -4.72 -12.30
N LEU A 25 19.46 -4.89 -11.87
CA LEU A 25 18.53 -3.79 -11.60
C LEU A 25 19.03 -2.89 -10.47
N ALA A 26 19.58 -3.46 -9.39
CA ALA A 26 20.19 -2.71 -8.29
C ALA A 26 21.37 -1.85 -8.77
N GLY A 27 22.24 -2.43 -9.61
CA GLY A 27 23.38 -1.73 -10.22
C GLY A 27 22.93 -0.59 -11.12
N ALA A 28 21.97 -0.84 -12.01
CA ALA A 28 21.39 0.19 -12.87
C ALA A 28 20.73 1.32 -12.06
N TYR A 29 19.96 0.98 -11.02
CA TYR A 29 19.36 1.94 -10.10
C TYR A 29 20.41 2.78 -9.38
N THR A 30 21.48 2.15 -8.88
CA THR A 30 22.60 2.83 -8.20
C THR A 30 23.27 3.83 -9.13
N ILE A 31 23.60 3.42 -10.36
CA ILE A 31 24.20 4.28 -11.38
C ILE A 31 23.27 5.46 -11.68
N PHE A 32 21.98 5.20 -11.86
CA PHE A 32 20.99 6.25 -12.10
C PHE A 32 20.94 7.28 -10.96
N VAL A 33 20.86 6.84 -9.70
CA VAL A 33 20.81 7.75 -8.54
C VAL A 33 22.11 8.56 -8.42
N VAL A 34 23.27 7.93 -8.57
CA VAL A 34 24.56 8.63 -8.48
C VAL A 34 24.73 9.63 -9.63
N ALA A 35 24.45 9.22 -10.87
CA ALA A 35 24.59 10.08 -12.04
C ALA A 35 23.65 11.30 -11.97
N THR A 36 22.39 11.09 -11.57
CA THR A 36 21.42 12.20 -11.41
C THR A 36 21.80 13.12 -10.25
N LEU A 37 22.30 12.59 -9.14
CA LEU A 37 22.80 13.40 -8.03
C LEU A 37 24.02 14.22 -8.42
N VAL A 38 25.00 13.63 -9.10
CA VAL A 38 26.19 14.35 -9.59
C VAL A 38 25.79 15.44 -10.59
N MET A 39 24.92 15.13 -11.55
CA MET A 39 24.40 16.10 -12.51
C MET A 39 23.68 17.25 -11.79
N PHE A 40 22.87 16.93 -10.77
CA PHE A 40 22.21 17.94 -9.95
C PHE A 40 23.21 18.82 -9.20
N ILE A 41 24.24 18.25 -8.57
CA ILE A 41 25.28 19.00 -7.86
C ILE A 41 26.02 19.92 -8.83
N VAL A 42 26.45 19.41 -9.98
CA VAL A 42 27.15 20.20 -11.00
C VAL A 42 26.26 21.35 -11.50
N LYS A 43 25.00 21.07 -11.84
CA LYS A 43 24.08 22.07 -12.37
C LYS A 43 23.64 23.08 -11.31
N SER A 44 23.57 22.68 -10.04
CA SER A 44 23.25 23.58 -8.92
C SER A 44 24.30 24.68 -8.70
N ARG A 45 25.54 24.49 -9.19
CA ARG A 45 26.59 25.51 -9.18
C ARG A 45 26.39 26.60 -10.24
N ASP A 46 25.63 26.32 -11.30
CA ASP A 46 25.31 27.30 -12.33
C ASP A 46 24.11 28.18 -11.92
N LYS A 47 24.40 29.45 -11.62
CA LYS A 47 23.40 30.48 -11.27
C LYS A 47 22.37 30.73 -12.37
N ARG A 48 22.66 30.37 -13.63
CA ARG A 48 21.70 30.54 -14.75
C ARG A 48 20.60 29.48 -14.74
N SER A 49 20.85 28.33 -14.11
CA SER A 49 19.92 27.19 -14.12
C SER A 49 18.68 27.38 -13.24
N GLY A 50 18.71 28.33 -12.30
CA GLY A 50 17.69 28.51 -11.27
C GLY A 50 17.63 27.39 -10.22
N LEU A 51 18.50 26.37 -10.32
CA LEU A 51 18.63 25.28 -9.36
C LEU A 51 19.43 25.69 -8.12
N ASP A 52 20.20 26.78 -8.21
CA ASP A 52 20.90 27.41 -7.10
C ASP A 52 19.96 27.83 -5.95
N LYS A 53 18.69 28.07 -6.27
CA LYS A 53 17.63 28.35 -5.29
C LYS A 53 17.20 27.12 -4.48
N ARG A 54 17.52 25.92 -4.95
CA ARG A 54 17.24 24.66 -4.23
C ARG A 54 18.38 24.37 -3.25
N LYS A 55 18.01 23.95 -2.04
CA LYS A 55 18.98 23.58 -1.01
C LYS A 55 19.61 22.23 -1.35
N VAL A 56 20.86 22.26 -1.82
CA VAL A 56 21.60 21.07 -2.27
C VAL A 56 21.67 20.02 -1.16
N ALA A 57 21.93 20.42 0.09
CA ALA A 57 22.02 19.49 1.22
C ALA A 57 20.74 18.64 1.40
N LEU A 58 19.56 19.26 1.35
CA LEU A 58 18.29 18.54 1.51
C LEU A 58 18.00 17.58 0.34
N VAL A 59 18.35 17.98 -0.89
CA VAL A 59 18.19 17.11 -2.06
C VAL A 59 19.11 15.89 -1.96
N THR A 60 20.36 16.10 -1.53
CA THR A 60 21.31 15.00 -1.31
C THR A 60 20.83 14.05 -0.21
N ILE A 61 20.35 14.56 0.92
CA ILE A 61 19.81 13.72 2.01
C ILE A 61 18.62 12.89 1.53
N GLN A 62 17.71 13.51 0.77
CA GLN A 62 16.57 12.79 0.19
C GLN A 62 17.03 11.70 -0.79
N ALA A 63 18.00 12.01 -1.66
CA ALA A 63 18.55 11.04 -2.61
C ALA A 63 19.20 9.83 -1.90
N ILE A 64 19.91 10.07 -0.80
CA ILE A 64 20.46 9.01 0.06
C ILE A 64 19.33 8.18 0.67
N GLY A 65 18.29 8.82 1.22
CA GLY A 65 17.13 8.11 1.76
C GLY A 65 16.45 7.22 0.71
N CYS A 66 16.18 7.76 -0.48
CA CYS A 66 15.63 7.00 -1.61
C CYS A 66 16.54 5.83 -2.01
N TYR A 67 17.85 6.05 -2.08
CA TYR A 67 18.82 5.00 -2.38
C TYR A 67 18.76 3.86 -1.36
N LEU A 68 18.70 4.17 -0.06
CA LEU A 68 18.60 3.15 0.99
C LEU A 68 17.34 2.30 0.86
N VAL A 69 16.19 2.92 0.57
CA VAL A 69 14.92 2.19 0.34
C VAL A 69 14.99 1.33 -0.93
N GLY A 70 15.52 1.87 -2.03
CA GLY A 70 15.67 1.11 -3.28
C GLY A 70 16.67 -0.04 -3.14
N ALA A 71 17.78 0.18 -2.43
CA ALA A 71 18.77 -0.84 -2.11
C ALA A 71 18.17 -1.93 -1.22
N ASP A 72 17.37 -1.59 -0.21
CA ASP A 72 16.66 -2.57 0.63
C ASP A 72 15.74 -3.46 -0.21
N GLY A 73 14.94 -2.86 -1.10
CA GLY A 73 14.05 -3.60 -2.00
C GLY A 73 14.83 -4.53 -2.95
N ALA A 74 15.92 -4.04 -3.54
CA ALA A 74 16.72 -4.83 -4.46
C ALA A 74 17.50 -5.95 -3.75
N ILE A 75 18.09 -5.69 -2.58
CA ILE A 75 18.79 -6.68 -1.76
C ILE A 75 17.79 -7.73 -1.27
N THR A 76 16.62 -7.33 -0.80
CA THR A 76 15.57 -8.26 -0.36
C THR A 76 15.05 -9.11 -1.52
N GLY A 77 14.97 -8.53 -2.73
CA GLY A 77 14.58 -9.25 -3.95
C GLY A 77 15.63 -10.24 -4.45
N ALA A 78 16.92 -9.90 -4.30
CA ALA A 78 18.07 -10.67 -4.78
C ALA A 78 18.55 -11.74 -3.79
N ALA A 79 18.58 -11.43 -2.50
CA ALA A 79 19.15 -12.24 -1.45
C ALA A 79 18.11 -12.51 -0.35
N ASN A 80 17.45 -13.68 -0.43
CA ASN A 80 16.52 -14.11 0.61
C ASN A 80 17.20 -14.23 1.99
N ASN A 81 18.51 -14.51 2.02
CA ASN A 81 19.30 -14.72 3.25
C ASN A 81 19.80 -13.43 3.93
N TRP A 82 19.29 -12.26 3.54
CA TRP A 82 19.68 -11.00 4.19
C TRP A 82 19.12 -10.89 5.60
N SER A 83 19.99 -10.51 6.55
CA SER A 83 19.66 -10.37 7.98
C SER A 83 18.48 -9.43 8.22
N CYS A 84 17.61 -9.78 9.17
CA CYS A 84 16.43 -8.97 9.49
C CYS A 84 16.78 -7.60 10.07
N ILE A 85 17.88 -7.52 10.82
CA ILE A 85 18.41 -6.23 11.29
C ILE A 85 18.71 -5.30 10.12
N GLY A 86 19.40 -5.77 9.08
CA GLY A 86 19.73 -4.94 7.92
C GLY A 86 18.49 -4.44 7.19
N LYS A 87 17.50 -5.31 6.97
CA LYS A 87 16.20 -4.96 6.38
C LYS A 87 15.48 -3.88 7.19
N LEU A 88 15.33 -4.10 8.50
CA LEU A 88 14.62 -3.19 9.38
C LEU A 88 15.27 -1.79 9.39
N TRP A 89 16.60 -1.74 9.49
CA TRP A 89 17.34 -0.48 9.52
C TRP A 89 17.32 0.26 8.19
N LEU A 90 17.58 -0.42 7.07
CA LEU A 90 17.53 0.21 5.74
C LEU A 90 16.13 0.73 5.42
N PHE A 91 15.09 -0.05 5.73
CA PHE A 91 13.70 0.34 5.57
C PHE A 91 13.36 1.58 6.41
N ASN A 92 13.50 1.50 7.74
CA ASN A 92 13.09 2.59 8.64
C ASN A 92 13.91 3.87 8.41
N MET A 93 15.23 3.75 8.28
CA MET A 93 16.12 4.90 8.10
C MET A 93 15.99 5.50 6.70
N GLY A 94 15.87 4.67 5.67
CA GLY A 94 15.69 5.11 4.29
C GLY A 94 14.40 5.92 4.12
N PHE A 95 13.28 5.40 4.64
CA PHE A 95 12.00 6.12 4.62
C PHE A 95 12.04 7.38 5.48
N ALA A 96 12.62 7.33 6.69
CA ALA A 96 12.75 8.51 7.54
C ALA A 96 13.56 9.62 6.86
N LEU A 97 14.74 9.30 6.31
CA LEU A 97 15.59 10.25 5.59
C LEU A 97 14.86 10.85 4.39
N SER A 98 14.24 10.00 3.57
CA SER A 98 13.54 10.44 2.35
C SER A 98 12.33 11.33 2.66
N LEU A 99 11.44 10.85 3.55
CA LEU A 99 10.18 11.54 3.84
C LEU A 99 10.41 12.83 4.64
N MET A 100 11.31 12.82 5.62
CA MET A 100 11.63 14.01 6.41
C MET A 100 12.31 15.08 5.55
N ALA A 101 13.23 14.70 4.65
CA ALA A 101 13.87 15.63 3.74
C ALA A 101 12.86 16.24 2.75
N LEU A 102 11.93 15.42 2.23
CA LEU A 102 10.86 15.90 1.37
C LEU A 102 9.92 16.88 2.12
N THR A 103 9.54 16.55 3.36
CA THR A 103 8.75 17.42 4.24
C THR A 103 9.45 18.75 4.50
N ALA A 104 10.76 18.71 4.82
CA ALA A 104 11.57 19.91 5.05
C ALA A 104 11.64 20.80 3.80
N ARG A 105 11.81 20.20 2.61
CA ARG A 105 11.77 20.91 1.33
C ARG A 105 10.40 21.56 1.09
N ALA A 106 9.32 20.77 1.21
CA ALA A 106 7.96 21.25 1.01
C ALA A 106 7.63 22.44 1.94
N PHE A 107 8.05 22.35 3.21
CA PHE A 107 7.89 23.43 4.18
C PHE A 107 8.70 24.69 3.80
N HIS A 108 9.99 24.53 3.46
CA HIS A 108 10.83 25.65 3.02
C HIS A 108 10.19 26.43 1.88
N LEU A 109 9.72 25.72 0.87
CA LEU A 109 9.16 26.31 -0.34
C LEU A 109 7.80 26.95 -0.09
N LEU A 110 6.96 26.36 0.75
CA LEU A 110 5.70 26.97 1.15
C LEU A 110 5.95 28.35 1.79
N VAL A 111 6.91 28.44 2.72
CA VAL A 111 7.22 29.71 3.40
C VAL A 111 7.83 30.72 2.41
N VAL A 112 8.85 30.34 1.65
CA VAL A 112 9.53 31.23 0.70
C VAL A 112 8.59 31.71 -0.41
N SER A 113 7.76 30.82 -0.95
CA SER A 113 6.77 31.15 -1.99
C SER A 113 5.73 32.16 -1.48
N LYS A 114 5.20 31.95 -0.26
CA LYS A 114 4.22 32.87 0.33
C LYS A 114 4.82 34.23 0.64
N VAL A 115 6.04 34.29 1.17
CA VAL A 115 6.75 35.57 1.40
C VAL A 115 6.94 36.31 0.07
N HIS A 116 7.42 35.63 -0.97
CA HIS A 116 7.62 36.26 -2.28
C HIS A 116 6.31 36.74 -2.90
N MET A 117 5.27 35.90 -2.92
CA MET A 117 3.96 36.24 -3.49
C MET A 117 3.30 37.42 -2.78
N ILE A 118 3.37 37.49 -1.44
CA ILE A 118 2.79 38.60 -0.69
C ILE A 118 3.65 39.87 -0.87
N SER A 119 4.98 39.73 -0.90
CA SER A 119 5.89 40.84 -1.15
C SER A 119 5.64 41.48 -2.52
N THR A 120 5.51 40.69 -3.58
CA THR A 120 5.22 41.21 -4.93
C THR A 120 3.85 41.87 -5.04
N GLN A 121 2.84 41.38 -4.30
CA GLN A 121 1.53 42.04 -4.22
C GLN A 121 1.59 43.39 -3.50
N LEU A 122 2.46 43.54 -2.49
CA LEU A 122 2.65 44.80 -1.77
C LEU A 122 3.50 45.81 -2.55
N THR A 123 4.52 45.34 -3.28
CA THR A 123 5.42 46.20 -4.08
C THR A 123 4.88 46.54 -5.46
N ALA A 124 3.86 45.82 -5.96
CA ALA A 124 3.11 46.21 -7.15
C ALA A 124 2.46 47.58 -6.92
N ARG A 125 3.23 48.65 -7.20
CA ARG A 125 2.77 50.02 -7.22
C ARG A 125 1.56 50.03 -8.16
N PRO A 126 0.40 50.63 -7.78
CA PRO A 126 -0.64 50.85 -8.76
C PRO A 126 0.02 51.58 -9.93
N PRO A 127 -0.24 51.18 -11.19
CA PRO A 127 0.25 51.94 -12.32
C PRO A 127 -0.20 53.37 -12.05
N VAL A 128 0.76 54.28 -11.92
CA VAL A 128 0.46 55.70 -11.90
C VAL A 128 -0.09 55.93 -13.30
N VAL A 129 -1.41 55.86 -13.43
CA VAL A 129 -2.09 56.28 -14.64
C VAL A 129 -1.74 57.76 -14.70
N ASN A 130 -0.77 58.10 -15.54
CA ASN A 130 -0.46 59.47 -15.88
C ASN A 130 -1.70 60.00 -16.63
N ILE A 131 -2.74 60.38 -15.88
CA ILE A 131 -3.92 61.08 -16.41
C ILE A 131 -3.51 62.49 -16.86
N ALA A 132 -2.32 62.96 -16.47
CA ALA A 132 -1.78 64.25 -16.89
C ALA A 132 -0.95 64.13 -18.18
N ARG A 133 -1.58 63.84 -19.34
CA ARG A 133 -1.09 64.35 -20.67
C ARG A 133 -1.98 64.11 -21.90
N GLU A 134 -3.28 63.93 -21.76
CA GLU A 134 -4.19 63.84 -22.93
C GLU A 134 -5.14 65.05 -23.07
N ALA A 135 -4.82 66.18 -22.43
CA ALA A 135 -5.58 67.43 -22.56
C ALA A 135 -4.85 68.53 -23.35
N GLU A 136 -3.63 68.30 -23.87
CA GLU A 136 -2.86 69.41 -24.47
C GLU A 136 -1.90 68.93 -25.58
N PHE A 137 -2.43 68.39 -26.67
CA PHE A 137 -1.71 68.35 -27.95
C PHE A 137 -2.66 68.30 -29.15
N THR A 138 -3.35 69.41 -29.38
CA THR A 138 -3.87 69.77 -30.71
C THR A 138 -3.31 71.13 -31.08
N THR A 139 -2.12 71.12 -31.68
CA THR A 139 -1.71 72.11 -32.69
C THR A 139 -0.53 71.56 -33.47
N THR A 140 -0.83 71.15 -34.71
CA THR A 140 -0.07 71.47 -35.93
C THR A 140 1.42 71.75 -35.79
N GLU A 141 2.27 70.90 -36.39
CA GLU A 141 3.03 71.33 -37.56
C GLU A 141 3.71 70.16 -38.29
N SER A 142 3.53 70.17 -39.61
CA SER A 142 4.19 69.32 -40.57
C SER A 142 5.59 69.86 -40.89
N ILE A 143 6.65 69.13 -40.60
CA ILE A 143 7.91 69.29 -41.36
C ILE A 143 8.47 67.92 -41.72
N ARG A 144 8.83 67.86 -42.99
CA ARG A 144 9.25 66.76 -43.85
C ARG A 144 10.70 67.04 -44.21
N THR A 145 11.63 66.13 -43.96
CA THR A 145 12.87 65.84 -44.73
C THR A 145 13.55 64.62 -44.09
N ASN A 146 13.72 63.49 -44.79
CA ASN A 146 14.69 63.13 -45.84
C ASN A 146 16.16 62.99 -45.36
N ASP A 147 16.69 61.78 -45.63
CA ASP A 147 18.09 61.37 -45.85
C ASP A 147 19.05 61.53 -44.66
N GLY A 148 19.96 60.61 -44.31
CA GLY A 148 20.65 59.49 -44.94
C GLY A 148 22.00 59.34 -44.21
N ILE A 149 22.83 58.32 -44.54
CA ILE A 149 24.28 58.22 -44.24
C ILE A 149 24.61 57.76 -42.78
N SER A 150 24.95 56.50 -42.48
CA SER A 150 26.11 55.63 -42.81
C SER A 150 27.34 55.76 -41.88
N VAL A 151 27.78 54.58 -41.37
CA VAL A 151 29.19 54.11 -41.31
C VAL A 151 30.10 54.48 -40.10
N LEU A 152 30.66 53.39 -39.54
CA LEU A 152 31.94 53.15 -38.83
C LEU A 152 32.49 54.10 -37.75
N GLY A 153 33.02 53.44 -36.70
CA GLY A 153 34.36 53.73 -36.19
C GLY A 153 34.44 54.00 -34.69
N GLY A 154 35.26 53.25 -33.95
CA GLY A 154 35.59 53.59 -32.57
C GLY A 154 36.24 52.48 -31.75
N LEU A 155 37.49 52.13 -32.09
CA LEU A 155 38.45 51.47 -31.21
C LEU A 155 38.99 52.48 -30.17
N HIS A 156 39.03 52.13 -28.89
CA HIS A 156 40.04 52.56 -27.90
C HIS A 156 39.96 51.57 -26.71
N SER A 157 40.98 50.73 -26.48
CA SER A 157 42.27 50.97 -25.81
C SER A 157 42.19 50.74 -24.30
N ALA A 158 43.08 49.86 -23.85
CA ALA A 158 43.32 49.44 -22.48
C ALA A 158 43.95 50.55 -21.61
N SER A 159 43.77 50.47 -20.29
CA SER A 159 44.74 51.02 -19.33
C SER A 159 44.64 50.35 -17.95
N SER A 160 45.76 49.73 -17.59
CA SER A 160 46.48 49.73 -16.30
C SER A 160 45.86 49.27 -14.98
N ALA A 161 46.69 48.48 -14.31
CA ALA A 161 46.56 47.77 -13.04
C ALA A 161 46.88 48.59 -11.76
N SER A 162 46.20 48.21 -10.66
CA SER A 162 46.68 47.95 -9.26
C SER A 162 47.32 49.09 -8.41
N PRO A 163 47.56 48.95 -7.06
CA PRO A 163 47.27 47.86 -6.10
C PRO A 163 46.75 48.27 -4.67
N LEU A 164 46.30 47.24 -3.92
CA LEU A 164 46.55 46.89 -2.49
C LEU A 164 46.14 47.74 -1.25
N VAL A 165 45.67 46.95 -0.26
CA VAL A 165 45.67 47.10 1.23
C VAL A 165 44.49 47.83 1.88
N GLU A 166 43.62 47.07 2.59
CA GLU A 166 43.54 47.13 4.07
C GLU A 166 42.76 45.93 4.64
N LYS A 167 43.39 45.25 5.62
CA LYS A 167 42.77 44.23 6.47
C LYS A 167 42.15 44.93 7.67
N GLY A 168 40.85 44.75 7.89
CA GLY A 168 40.18 45.14 9.13
C GLY A 168 38.99 44.22 9.40
N SER A 169 39.11 43.39 10.43
CA SER A 169 38.03 42.54 10.94
C SER A 169 36.96 43.39 11.62
N VAL A 170 35.72 43.35 11.15
CA VAL A 170 34.54 43.61 11.99
C VAL A 170 33.38 42.72 11.51
N PHE A 171 32.94 41.84 12.40
CA PHE A 171 31.85 40.90 12.20
C PHE A 171 30.52 41.58 12.54
N SER A 172 29.97 42.38 11.63
CA SER A 172 28.59 42.91 11.76
C SER A 172 28.17 43.67 10.49
N HIS A 173 27.60 42.97 9.51
CA HIS A 173 26.59 43.49 8.57
C HIS A 173 26.17 42.35 7.66
N MET A 174 25.04 41.71 7.97
CA MET A 174 24.35 40.86 7.00
C MET A 174 23.49 41.79 6.15
N ASP A 175 24.16 42.53 5.28
CA ASP A 175 23.52 43.44 4.34
C ASP A 175 22.66 42.68 3.34
N SER A 176 21.43 43.18 3.23
CA SER A 176 20.48 43.01 2.16
C SER A 176 21.02 43.55 0.83
N GLN A 177 22.09 42.95 0.30
CA GLN A 177 22.57 43.26 -1.05
C GLN A 177 21.81 42.46 -2.11
N SER A 178 21.14 43.25 -2.96
CA SER A 178 20.94 43.03 -4.41
C SER A 178 20.18 41.77 -4.87
N LEU A 179 18.88 41.77 -4.61
CA LEU A 179 17.90 41.23 -5.57
C LEU A 179 17.54 42.30 -6.61
N ASP A 180 18.55 42.79 -7.35
CA ASP A 180 18.33 43.56 -8.59
C ASP A 180 18.72 42.70 -9.80
N VAL A 181 18.16 41.49 -9.83
CA VAL A 181 18.13 40.70 -11.06
C VAL A 181 16.83 41.07 -11.75
N ARG A 182 16.95 42.03 -12.67
CA ARG A 182 16.01 42.34 -13.75
C ARG A 182 15.83 41.09 -14.62
N GLN A 183 15.15 40.08 -14.07
CA GLN A 183 14.88 38.83 -14.73
C GLN A 183 13.79 39.09 -15.79
N LYS A 184 14.23 39.26 -17.04
CA LYS A 184 13.42 39.22 -18.27
C LYS A 184 12.79 37.84 -18.46
N TYR A 185 12.04 37.35 -17.48
CA TYR A 185 10.96 36.42 -17.77
C TYR A 185 9.82 37.30 -18.25
N LEU A 186 9.59 37.27 -19.56
CA LEU A 186 8.36 37.73 -20.20
C LEU A 186 7.21 36.92 -19.58
N LEU A 187 6.77 37.35 -18.39
CA LEU A 187 5.44 37.03 -17.90
C LEU A 187 4.50 37.45 -19.03
N PRO A 188 3.63 36.55 -19.54
CA PRO A 188 2.63 36.96 -20.50
C PRO A 188 1.91 38.16 -19.90
N VAL A 189 1.94 39.27 -20.65
CA VAL A 189 1.25 40.51 -20.28
C VAL A 189 -0.21 40.12 -20.08
N ALA A 190 -0.58 39.87 -18.83
CA ALA A 190 -1.90 39.45 -18.46
C ALA A 190 -2.84 40.54 -18.99
N LYS A 191 -3.70 40.17 -19.94
CA LYS A 191 -4.67 41.06 -20.58
C LYS A 191 -5.23 41.99 -19.52
N SER A 192 -5.09 43.29 -19.77
CA SER A 192 -5.45 44.41 -18.89
C SER A 192 -6.96 44.40 -18.57
N GLY A 193 -7.40 43.45 -17.75
CA GLY A 193 -8.67 43.53 -17.07
C GLY A 193 -8.53 44.60 -16.01
N LYS A 194 -9.42 45.61 -16.05
CA LYS A 194 -9.52 46.74 -15.12
C LYS A 194 -9.13 46.31 -13.69
N ARG A 195 -7.87 46.56 -13.30
CA ARG A 195 -7.36 46.27 -11.95
C ARG A 195 -7.98 47.29 -11.00
N GLN A 196 -9.06 46.90 -10.34
CA GLN A 196 -9.57 47.66 -9.21
C GLN A 196 -8.47 47.74 -8.14
N ASN A 197 -8.20 48.96 -7.67
CA ASN A 197 -7.27 49.15 -6.56
C ASN A 197 -7.75 48.32 -5.36
N PRO A 198 -6.90 47.46 -4.78
CA PRO A 198 -7.30 46.64 -3.64
C PRO A 198 -7.71 47.55 -2.48
N LYS A 199 -8.90 47.33 -1.90
CA LYS A 199 -9.42 48.10 -0.76
C LYS A 199 -8.36 48.20 0.34
N PRO A 200 -8.21 49.33 1.05
CA PRO A 200 -7.16 49.53 2.07
C PRO A 200 -7.12 48.43 3.13
N GLU A 201 -8.28 47.86 3.51
CA GLU A 201 -8.38 46.71 4.43
C GLU A 201 -7.61 45.47 3.97
N SER A 202 -7.56 45.22 2.66
CA SER A 202 -6.85 44.06 2.11
C SER A 202 -5.32 44.20 2.22
N ARG A 203 -4.79 45.42 2.15
CA ARG A 203 -3.35 45.68 2.36
C ARG A 203 -2.94 45.40 3.80
N LEU A 204 -3.75 45.81 4.78
CA LEU A 204 -3.49 45.51 6.19
C LEU A 204 -3.48 44.00 6.47
N ARG A 205 -4.41 43.24 5.87
CA ARG A 205 -4.42 41.77 5.98
C ARG A 205 -3.17 41.15 5.36
N LEU A 206 -2.73 41.64 4.20
CA LEU A 206 -1.51 41.16 3.52
C LEU A 206 -0.25 41.48 4.33
N THR A 207 -0.12 42.66 4.92
CA THR A 207 1.04 43.00 5.77
C THR A 207 1.08 42.15 7.04
N GLN A 208 -0.07 41.90 7.67
CA GLN A 208 -0.16 40.98 8.81
C GLN A 208 0.23 39.54 8.41
N GLN A 209 -0.23 39.05 7.25
CA GLN A 209 0.17 37.74 6.74
C GLN A 209 1.67 37.69 6.44
N LEU A 210 2.24 38.72 5.82
CA LEU A 210 3.67 38.81 5.57
C LEU A 210 4.46 38.76 6.87
N ALA A 211 4.03 39.49 7.90
CA ALA A 211 4.67 39.47 9.21
C ALA A 211 4.66 38.05 9.82
N ARG A 212 3.54 37.32 9.71
CA ARG A 212 3.45 35.91 10.16
C ARG A 212 4.45 35.00 9.44
N TYR A 213 4.55 35.09 8.12
CA TYR A 213 5.51 34.28 7.37
C TYR A 213 6.96 34.70 7.58
N LYS A 214 7.23 36.00 7.75
CA LYS A 214 8.56 36.51 8.12
C LYS A 214 9.03 35.96 9.47
N ARG A 215 8.12 35.77 10.44
CA ARG A 215 8.45 35.10 11.71
C ARG A 215 8.85 33.63 11.54
N LEU A 216 8.39 32.97 10.48
CA LEU A 216 8.76 31.58 10.17
C LEU A 216 10.09 31.45 9.42
N LEU A 217 10.56 32.53 8.80
CA LEU A 217 11.77 32.53 7.97
C LEU A 217 13.04 32.03 8.71
N PRO A 218 13.27 32.34 10.01
CA PRO A 218 14.41 31.81 10.75
C PRO A 218 14.41 30.27 10.89
N TYR A 219 13.23 29.66 10.97
CA TYR A 219 13.06 28.20 11.04
C TYR A 219 13.26 27.51 9.69
N VAL A 220 13.27 28.29 8.61
CA VAL A 220 13.44 27.82 7.23
C VAL A 220 14.90 27.96 6.76
N THR A 221 15.81 28.25 7.68
CA THR A 221 17.25 28.20 7.36
C THR A 221 17.69 26.77 7.10
N GLU A 222 18.69 26.60 6.23
CA GLU A 222 19.21 25.28 5.85
C GLU A 222 19.68 24.47 7.06
N ARG A 223 20.33 25.14 8.03
CA ARG A 223 20.77 24.50 9.29
C ARG A 223 19.59 23.98 10.10
N MET A 224 18.52 24.75 10.25
CA MET A 224 17.35 24.33 11.02
C MET A 224 16.59 23.19 10.34
N LEU A 225 16.50 23.21 9.01
CA LEU A 225 15.88 22.14 8.24
C LEU A 225 16.69 20.84 8.30
N VAL A 226 18.03 20.93 8.21
CA VAL A 226 18.91 19.78 8.40
C VAL A 226 18.80 19.25 9.83
N LEU A 227 18.77 20.11 10.86
CA LEU A 227 18.53 19.69 12.24
C LEU A 227 17.18 19.01 12.43
N PHE A 228 16.11 19.50 11.78
CA PHE A 228 14.81 18.86 11.80
C PHE A 228 14.84 17.45 11.20
N VAL A 229 15.48 17.28 10.03
CA VAL A 229 15.64 15.97 9.40
C VAL A 229 16.47 15.04 10.27
N THR A 230 17.64 15.48 10.75
CA THR A 230 18.51 14.70 11.63
C THR A 230 17.81 14.32 12.93
N GLY A 231 17.05 15.23 13.54
CA GLY A 231 16.29 14.96 14.76
C GLY A 231 15.22 13.89 14.57
N GLY A 232 14.44 13.95 13.48
CA GLY A 232 13.45 12.91 13.19
C GLY A 232 14.08 11.57 12.82
N VAL A 233 15.17 11.57 12.06
CA VAL A 233 15.93 10.36 11.73
C VAL A 233 16.52 9.74 12.98
N LEU A 234 17.05 10.53 13.91
CA LEU A 234 17.55 10.05 15.20
C LEU A 234 16.41 9.43 16.04
N ALA A 235 15.23 10.04 16.06
CA ALA A 235 14.07 9.48 16.76
C ALA A 235 13.66 8.12 16.18
N VAL A 236 13.62 7.99 14.84
CA VAL A 236 13.34 6.71 14.17
C VAL A 236 14.44 5.68 14.41
N ALA A 237 15.72 6.11 14.42
CA ALA A 237 16.85 5.24 14.73
C ALA A 237 16.76 4.69 16.16
N LEU A 238 16.43 5.53 17.14
CA LEU A 238 16.22 5.12 18.53
C LEU A 238 15.05 4.16 18.67
N ALA A 239 13.92 4.44 18.02
CA ALA A 239 12.78 3.52 18.00
C ALA A 239 13.15 2.17 17.37
N THR A 240 13.88 2.19 16.26
CA THR A 240 14.38 0.97 15.58
C THR A 240 15.35 0.19 16.45
N LEU A 241 16.22 0.88 17.18
CA LEU A 241 17.12 0.28 18.15
C LEU A 241 16.35 -0.42 19.28
N VAL A 242 15.32 0.23 19.84
CA VAL A 242 14.47 -0.37 20.87
C VAL A 242 13.79 -1.64 20.38
N ILE A 243 13.24 -1.63 19.15
CA ILE A 243 12.63 -2.82 18.52
C ILE A 243 13.66 -3.94 18.41
N ASN A 244 14.86 -3.62 17.93
CA ASN A 244 15.95 -4.59 17.77
C ASN A 244 16.44 -5.18 19.11
N LEU A 245 16.41 -4.40 20.19
CA LEU A 245 16.78 -4.87 21.52
C LEU A 245 15.68 -5.70 22.20
N THR A 246 14.41 -5.41 21.90
CA THR A 246 13.26 -6.05 22.55
C THR A 246 12.83 -7.34 21.85
N ASP A 247 13.02 -7.46 20.54
CA ASP A 247 12.59 -8.62 19.76
C ASP A 247 13.77 -9.41 19.20
N LYS A 248 13.92 -10.62 19.73
CA LYS A 248 14.94 -11.59 19.31
C LYS A 248 14.85 -11.94 17.82
N GLN A 249 13.70 -11.75 17.17
CA GLN A 249 13.53 -12.03 15.74
C GLN A 249 14.33 -11.09 14.85
N PHE A 250 14.67 -9.89 15.31
CA PHE A 250 15.55 -8.97 14.59
C PHE A 250 17.04 -9.15 14.93
N SER A 251 17.39 -10.20 15.68
CA SER A 251 18.80 -10.56 15.95
C SER A 251 19.60 -10.78 14.66
N ARG A 252 20.91 -10.53 14.75
CA ARG A 252 21.89 -10.69 13.65
C ARG A 252 21.82 -12.08 12.97
N HIS A 253 21.42 -13.11 13.69
CA HIS A 253 21.39 -14.49 13.19
C HIS A 253 20.11 -14.88 12.44
N ASN A 254 19.05 -14.06 12.51
CA ASN A 254 17.79 -14.39 11.85
C ASN A 254 17.77 -13.86 10.41
N ILE A 255 17.63 -14.79 9.47
CA ILE A 255 17.50 -14.52 8.03
C ILE A 255 16.04 -14.51 7.56
N VAL A 256 15.16 -15.21 8.29
CA VAL A 256 13.73 -15.30 7.94
C VAL A 256 12.94 -14.19 8.61
N CYS A 257 12.73 -13.11 7.84
CA CYS A 257 12.02 -11.93 8.32
C CYS A 257 10.53 -12.08 8.01
N VAL A 258 9.78 -12.52 9.01
CA VAL A 258 8.31 -12.41 8.94
C VAL A 258 7.99 -10.93 9.10
N TYR A 259 7.22 -10.35 8.18
CA TYR A 259 6.74 -8.98 8.31
C TYR A 259 5.91 -8.90 9.61
N GLN A 260 6.52 -8.29 10.62
CA GLN A 260 6.06 -8.34 12.00
C GLN A 260 5.91 -6.93 12.56
N TRP A 261 5.48 -6.87 13.82
CA TRP A 261 5.23 -5.64 14.54
C TRP A 261 6.40 -4.64 14.49
N GLY A 262 7.65 -5.10 14.35
CA GLY A 262 8.82 -4.22 14.22
C GLY A 262 8.79 -3.29 13.00
N PHE A 263 8.09 -3.66 11.91
CA PHE A 263 7.89 -2.78 10.76
C PHE A 263 6.70 -1.82 10.94
N ILE A 264 5.79 -2.09 11.89
CA ILE A 264 4.57 -1.30 12.07
C ILE A 264 4.88 0.18 12.33
N PRO A 265 5.80 0.56 13.25
CA PRO A 265 6.10 1.99 13.48
C PRO A 265 6.59 2.71 12.22
N GLY A 266 7.45 2.07 11.44
CA GLY A 266 7.92 2.61 10.15
C GLY A 266 6.78 2.77 9.15
N ASN A 267 5.89 1.78 9.04
CA ASN A 267 4.75 1.84 8.12
C ASN A 267 3.68 2.85 8.56
N VAL A 268 3.42 2.99 9.86
CA VAL A 268 2.56 4.04 10.42
C VAL A 268 3.15 5.41 10.13
N PHE A 269 4.47 5.57 10.27
CA PHE A 269 5.17 6.81 9.92
C PHE A 269 5.03 7.14 8.42
N VAL A 270 5.28 6.17 7.54
CA VAL A 270 5.13 6.30 6.09
C VAL A 270 3.69 6.64 5.72
N LEU A 271 2.71 5.89 6.24
CA LEU A 271 1.29 6.10 6.00
C LEU A 271 0.82 7.46 6.50
N GLY A 272 1.26 7.91 7.68
CA GLY A 272 0.96 9.24 8.20
C GLY A 272 1.48 10.36 7.29
N HIS A 273 2.66 10.18 6.68
CA HIS A 273 3.18 11.15 5.73
C HIS A 273 2.33 11.21 4.46
N PHE A 274 2.01 10.06 3.86
CA PHE A 274 1.23 9.99 2.63
C PHE A 274 -0.26 10.34 2.82
N ALA A 275 -0.87 9.95 3.93
CA ALA A 275 -2.30 10.16 4.17
C ALA A 275 -2.62 11.54 4.77
N ILE A 276 -1.67 12.18 5.46
CA ILE A 276 -1.94 13.42 6.20
C ILE A 276 -0.99 14.53 5.78
N VAL A 277 0.32 14.33 5.94
CA VAL A 277 1.30 15.42 5.78
C VAL A 277 1.35 15.95 4.35
N TYR A 278 1.51 15.08 3.36
CA TYR A 278 1.62 15.48 1.95
C TYR A 278 0.33 16.04 1.37
N PRO A 279 -0.86 15.46 1.63
CA PRO A 279 -2.13 16.08 1.24
C PRO A 279 -2.28 17.50 1.80
N ILE A 280 -1.89 17.75 3.06
CA ILE A 280 -1.91 19.09 3.65
C ILE A 280 -0.96 20.04 2.87
N PHE A 281 0.26 19.61 2.55
CA PHE A 281 1.20 20.42 1.78
C PHE A 281 0.71 20.69 0.35
N LEU A 282 0.17 19.68 -0.34
CA LEU A 282 -0.40 19.83 -1.68
C LEU A 282 -1.59 20.78 -1.66
N TRP A 283 -2.52 20.61 -0.72
CA TRP A 283 -3.68 21.49 -0.58
C TRP A 283 -3.26 22.95 -0.32
N ARG A 284 -2.28 23.16 0.58
CA ARG A 284 -1.76 24.52 0.89
C ARG A 284 -1.02 25.16 -0.28
N ASN A 285 -0.37 24.36 -1.13
CA ASN A 285 0.40 24.82 -2.28
C ASN A 285 -0.36 24.77 -3.61
N TRP A 286 -1.62 24.29 -3.64
CA TRP A 286 -2.37 24.07 -4.88
C TRP A 286 -2.47 25.33 -5.76
N LYS A 287 -2.64 26.49 -5.13
CA LYS A 287 -2.77 27.79 -5.81
C LYS A 287 -1.43 28.48 -6.08
N ALA A 288 -0.31 27.97 -5.57
CA ALA A 288 0.99 28.54 -5.86
C ALA A 288 1.40 28.11 -7.27
N HIS A 289 1.86 29.06 -8.09
CA HIS A 289 2.46 28.74 -9.38
C HIS A 289 3.72 27.91 -9.09
N ASP A 290 3.79 26.69 -9.63
CA ASP A 290 4.86 25.73 -9.32
C ASP A 290 6.18 26.11 -10.02
N ALA A 291 6.74 27.26 -9.64
CA ALA A 291 7.94 27.82 -10.25
C ALA A 291 9.18 26.92 -10.09
N TYR A 292 9.10 25.94 -9.19
CA TYR A 292 10.21 25.06 -8.83
C TYR A 292 9.88 23.58 -9.01
N GLY A 293 8.72 23.21 -9.56
CA GLY A 293 8.37 21.80 -9.81
C GLY A 293 8.09 20.94 -8.56
N ILE A 294 7.94 21.52 -7.38
CA ILE A 294 7.75 20.76 -6.13
C ILE A 294 6.35 20.22 -6.00
N ARG A 295 5.34 20.89 -6.57
CA ARG A 295 4.00 20.31 -6.63
C ARG A 295 4.05 19.02 -7.42
N ASN A 296 4.73 19.02 -8.57
CA ASN A 296 4.92 17.82 -9.37
C ASN A 296 5.76 16.77 -8.62
N GLU A 297 6.84 17.14 -7.93
CA GLU A 297 7.62 16.21 -7.11
C GLU A 297 6.78 15.57 -5.99
N LEU A 298 5.95 16.33 -5.27
CA LEU A 298 5.06 15.82 -4.24
C LEU A 298 3.99 14.89 -4.83
N ILE A 299 3.36 15.26 -5.94
CA ILE A 299 2.36 14.42 -6.63
C ILE A 299 3.01 13.11 -7.10
N ILE A 300 4.18 13.17 -7.74
CA ILE A 300 4.90 11.97 -8.19
C ILE A 300 5.26 11.11 -6.98
N CYS A 301 5.78 11.69 -5.91
CA CYS A 301 6.15 10.94 -4.72
C CYS A 301 4.94 10.28 -4.06
N GLU A 302 3.80 10.97 -3.95
CA GLU A 302 2.56 10.43 -3.38
C GLU A 302 1.98 9.30 -4.25
N THR A 303 1.78 9.56 -5.55
CA THR A 303 1.24 8.57 -6.50
C THR A 303 2.11 7.33 -6.61
N VAL A 304 3.43 7.51 -6.79
CA VAL A 304 4.38 6.38 -6.87
C VAL A 304 4.50 5.68 -5.52
N GLY A 305 4.52 6.40 -4.41
CA GLY A 305 4.54 5.82 -3.06
C GLY A 305 3.34 4.92 -2.79
N PHE A 306 2.14 5.36 -3.15
CA PHE A 306 0.92 4.54 -3.04
C PHE A 306 0.95 3.32 -3.96
N LEU A 307 1.41 3.46 -5.20
CA LEU A 307 1.51 2.36 -6.15
C LEU A 307 2.56 1.31 -5.76
N LEU A 308 3.64 1.75 -5.11
CA LEU A 308 4.74 0.88 -4.70
C LEU A 308 4.55 0.23 -3.33
N MET A 309 3.54 0.62 -2.55
CA MET A 309 3.23 -0.10 -1.31
C MET A 309 2.73 -1.51 -1.66
N PRO A 310 3.48 -2.57 -1.31
CA PRO A 310 3.09 -3.92 -1.67
C PRO A 310 1.75 -4.24 -1.02
N PRO A 311 0.80 -4.82 -1.76
CA PRO A 311 -0.46 -5.24 -1.17
C PRO A 311 -0.15 -6.29 -0.10
N THR A 312 -0.61 -6.03 1.13
CA THR A 312 -0.47 -6.93 2.29
C THR A 312 -1.19 -8.28 2.09
N SER A 313 -1.89 -8.46 0.97
CA SER A 313 -2.72 -9.62 0.65
C SER A 313 -1.94 -10.88 0.26
N THR A 314 -0.64 -10.79 -0.06
CA THR A 314 0.08 -11.93 -0.67
C THR A 314 0.20 -13.15 0.24
N ARG A 315 0.46 -12.99 1.55
CA ARG A 315 0.61 -14.14 2.46
C ARG A 315 -0.69 -14.86 2.73
N ARG A 316 -1.77 -14.12 2.94
CA ARG A 316 -3.10 -14.71 3.14
C ARG A 316 -3.58 -15.39 1.85
N ALA A 317 -3.30 -14.80 0.69
CA ALA A 317 -3.57 -15.43 -0.60
C ALA A 317 -2.79 -16.74 -0.78
N ASN A 318 -1.50 -16.78 -0.41
CA ASN A 318 -0.70 -18.00 -0.46
C ASN A 318 -1.19 -19.08 0.51
N PHE A 319 -1.60 -18.70 1.73
CA PHE A 319 -2.24 -19.62 2.67
C PHE A 319 -3.51 -20.22 2.10
N ASN A 320 -4.43 -19.38 1.60
CA ASN A 320 -5.67 -19.85 0.99
C ASN A 320 -5.39 -20.79 -0.18
N ARG A 321 -4.41 -20.45 -1.04
CA ARG A 321 -4.00 -21.28 -2.16
C ARG A 321 -3.46 -22.64 -1.70
N MET A 322 -2.61 -22.67 -0.68
CA MET A 322 -2.08 -23.91 -0.10
C MET A 322 -3.20 -24.78 0.47
N MET A 323 -4.18 -24.19 1.15
CA MET A 323 -5.33 -24.93 1.68
C MET A 323 -6.26 -25.45 0.57
N ASP A 324 -6.26 -24.83 -0.61
CA ASP A 324 -7.07 -25.23 -1.78
C ASP A 324 -6.35 -26.26 -2.67
N ASP A 325 -5.03 -26.44 -2.54
CA ASP A 325 -4.24 -27.49 -3.22
C ASP A 325 -4.16 -28.75 -2.34
N PRO A 326 -4.77 -29.88 -2.72
CA PRO A 326 -4.79 -31.09 -1.90
C PRO A 326 -3.40 -31.64 -1.55
N ALA A 327 -2.43 -31.50 -2.46
CA ALA A 327 -1.09 -32.02 -2.24
C ALA A 327 -0.29 -31.15 -1.27
N GLU A 328 -0.38 -29.82 -1.42
CA GLU A 328 0.24 -28.88 -0.46
C GLU A 328 -0.46 -28.95 0.90
N TYR A 329 -1.79 -29.03 0.91
CA TYR A 329 -2.56 -29.16 2.14
C TYR A 329 -2.20 -30.45 2.89
N GLN A 330 -1.99 -31.57 2.20
CA GLN A 330 -1.55 -32.82 2.85
C GLN A 330 -0.20 -32.67 3.55
N GLN A 331 0.79 -32.02 2.91
CA GLN A 331 2.08 -31.72 3.53
C GLN A 331 1.91 -30.78 4.74
N PHE A 332 1.03 -29.78 4.62
CA PHE A 332 0.71 -28.87 5.70
C PHE A 332 0.04 -29.58 6.89
N ARG A 333 -0.83 -30.56 6.64
CA ARG A 333 -1.46 -31.41 7.68
C ARG A 333 -0.41 -32.24 8.44
N GLU A 334 0.51 -32.86 7.72
CA GLU A 334 1.61 -33.62 8.32
C GLU A 334 2.50 -32.71 9.20
N PHE A 335 2.79 -31.50 8.71
CA PHE A 335 3.50 -30.50 9.50
C PHE A 335 2.70 -30.04 10.73
N ALA A 336 1.39 -29.78 10.60
CA ALA A 336 0.52 -29.40 11.71
C ALA A 336 0.47 -30.50 12.78
N ALA A 337 0.42 -31.76 12.38
CA ALA A 337 0.50 -32.91 13.28
C ALA A 337 1.85 -32.96 14.03
N SER A 338 2.97 -32.67 13.34
CA SER A 338 4.29 -32.57 14.00
C SER A 338 4.38 -31.43 15.02
N CYS A 339 3.53 -30.41 14.88
CA CYS A 339 3.40 -29.30 15.83
C CYS A 339 2.40 -29.57 16.96
N PHE A 340 1.82 -30.78 17.06
CA PHE A 340 0.72 -31.11 17.97
C PHE A 340 -0.50 -30.19 17.78
N CYS A 341 -0.81 -29.86 16.52
CA CYS A 341 -1.98 -29.05 16.14
C CYS A 341 -2.84 -29.79 15.09
N SER A 342 -2.88 -31.13 15.15
CA SER A 342 -3.61 -31.95 14.17
C SER A 342 -5.12 -31.76 14.24
N GLU A 343 -5.65 -31.44 15.43
CA GLU A 343 -7.06 -31.16 15.69
C GLU A 343 -7.59 -29.98 14.85
N LEU A 344 -6.75 -28.95 14.61
CA LEU A 344 -7.13 -27.82 13.76
C LEU A 344 -7.39 -28.25 12.32
N THR A 345 -6.51 -29.09 11.78
CA THR A 345 -6.66 -29.60 10.41
C THR A 345 -7.74 -30.67 10.31
N ALA A 346 -7.90 -31.52 11.32
CA ALA A 346 -8.95 -32.52 11.37
C ALA A 346 -10.35 -31.89 11.41
N PHE A 347 -10.54 -30.80 12.17
CA PHE A 347 -11.78 -30.02 12.15
C PHE A 347 -12.09 -29.50 10.74
N ILE A 348 -11.08 -28.99 10.03
CA ILE A 348 -11.23 -28.48 8.67
C ILE A 348 -11.67 -29.59 7.70
N ASP A 349 -11.06 -30.76 7.77
CA ASP A 349 -11.44 -31.91 6.95
C ASP A 349 -12.91 -32.28 7.18
N GLU A 350 -13.34 -32.30 8.45
CA GLU A 350 -14.71 -32.61 8.83
C GLU A 350 -15.72 -31.53 8.40
N TYR A 351 -15.33 -30.26 8.45
CA TYR A 351 -16.11 -29.16 7.89
C TYR A 351 -16.28 -29.30 6.37
N GLN A 352 -15.21 -29.62 5.63
CA GLN A 352 -15.30 -29.83 4.17
C GLN A 352 -16.15 -31.07 3.82
N ALA A 353 -16.04 -32.14 4.61
CA ALA A 353 -16.88 -33.32 4.45
C ALA A 353 -18.36 -33.00 4.68
N LEU A 354 -18.69 -32.23 5.72
CA LEU A 354 -20.05 -31.75 5.97
C LEU A 354 -20.56 -30.86 4.81
N LYS A 355 -19.71 -29.96 4.29
CA LYS A 355 -20.02 -29.12 3.13
C LYS A 355 -20.36 -29.95 1.90
N ALA A 356 -19.54 -30.93 1.56
CA ALA A 356 -19.76 -31.81 0.42
C ALA A 356 -21.07 -32.62 0.56
N ARG A 357 -21.33 -33.20 1.73
CA ARG A 357 -22.58 -33.93 2.01
C ARG A 357 -23.82 -33.04 1.92
N THR A 358 -23.69 -31.78 2.37
CA THR A 358 -24.75 -30.77 2.24
C THR A 358 -25.13 -30.56 0.77
N LEU A 359 -24.14 -30.36 -0.11
CA LEU A 359 -24.38 -30.19 -1.53
C LEU A 359 -25.10 -31.38 -2.17
N VAL A 360 -24.65 -32.61 -1.88
CA VAL A 360 -25.24 -33.85 -2.42
C VAL A 360 -26.71 -34.01 -1.99
N LEU A 361 -27.03 -33.68 -0.74
CA LEU A 361 -28.42 -33.77 -0.28
C LEU A 361 -29.30 -32.71 -0.95
N PHE A 362 -28.83 -31.47 -1.08
CA PHE A 362 -29.57 -30.44 -1.81
C PHE A 362 -29.81 -30.84 -3.27
N GLU A 363 -28.82 -31.45 -3.94
CA GLU A 363 -28.94 -31.91 -5.33
C GLU A 363 -30.04 -32.97 -5.46
N ARG A 364 -30.09 -33.92 -4.51
CA ARG A 364 -31.13 -34.96 -4.45
C ARG A 364 -32.53 -34.38 -4.25
N HIS A 365 -32.67 -33.37 -3.39
CA HIS A 365 -33.96 -32.71 -3.16
C HIS A 365 -34.42 -31.93 -4.40
N THR A 366 -33.55 -31.11 -4.99
CA THR A 366 -33.85 -30.35 -6.21
C THR A 366 -34.24 -31.27 -7.38
N THR A 367 -33.52 -32.38 -7.56
CA THR A 367 -33.81 -33.34 -8.63
C THR A 367 -35.14 -34.06 -8.40
N ARG A 368 -35.44 -34.44 -7.15
CA ARG A 368 -36.70 -35.12 -6.80
C ARG A 368 -37.90 -34.22 -6.99
N ASP A 369 -37.80 -32.94 -6.61
CA ASP A 369 -38.88 -31.98 -6.80
C ASP A 369 -39.12 -31.69 -8.28
N SER A 370 -38.04 -31.57 -9.07
CA SER A 370 -38.12 -31.44 -10.53
C SER A 370 -38.81 -32.66 -11.18
N LEU A 371 -38.45 -33.88 -10.75
CA LEU A 371 -39.09 -35.12 -11.22
C LEU A 371 -40.55 -35.23 -10.79
N ALA A 372 -40.89 -34.80 -9.56
CA ALA A 372 -42.27 -34.81 -9.07
C ALA A 372 -43.15 -33.81 -9.84
N VAL A 373 -42.60 -32.65 -10.22
CA VAL A 373 -43.28 -31.68 -11.08
C VAL A 373 -43.46 -32.24 -12.49
N ALA A 374 -42.43 -32.86 -13.07
CA ALA A 374 -42.51 -33.50 -14.39
C ALA A 374 -43.56 -34.64 -14.41
N ALA A 375 -43.60 -35.48 -13.37
CA ALA A 375 -44.55 -36.58 -13.25
C ALA A 375 -46.01 -36.11 -13.14
N ARG A 376 -46.28 -34.91 -12.59
CA ARG A 376 -47.63 -34.34 -12.54
C ARG A 376 -48.13 -33.82 -13.91
N HIS A 377 -47.22 -33.56 -14.84
CA HIS A 377 -47.57 -33.13 -16.20
C HIS A 377 -47.73 -34.28 -17.20
N VAL A 378 -47.35 -35.51 -16.83
CA VAL A 378 -47.62 -36.71 -17.61
C VAL A 378 -49.00 -37.25 -17.23
N SER A 379 -49.99 -36.99 -18.08
CA SER A 379 -51.35 -37.54 -17.91
C SER A 379 -51.31 -39.08 -17.99
N PRO A 380 -52.13 -39.79 -17.19
CA PRO A 380 -52.07 -41.25 -17.12
C PRO A 380 -52.44 -41.88 -18.46
N PRO A 381 -51.61 -42.78 -19.02
CA PRO A 381 -52.04 -43.63 -20.13
C PRO A 381 -53.07 -44.64 -19.62
N SER A 382 -54.28 -44.55 -20.15
CA SER A 382 -55.36 -45.52 -19.95
C SER A 382 -55.06 -46.80 -20.74
N THR A 383 -54.67 -47.90 -20.08
CA THR A 383 -55.22 -49.27 -20.25
C THR A 383 -54.46 -50.34 -19.45
N PRO A 384 -55.11 -51.49 -19.12
CA PRO A 384 -54.65 -52.48 -18.14
C PRO A 384 -54.02 -53.73 -18.79
N SER A 385 -53.68 -54.71 -17.92
CA SER A 385 -53.27 -56.12 -18.15
C SER A 385 -51.73 -56.32 -18.13
N THR A 386 -51.11 -57.33 -17.51
CA THR A 386 -51.55 -58.63 -16.99
C THR A 386 -50.53 -59.12 -15.95
N LEU A 387 -51.02 -59.90 -14.97
CA LEU A 387 -50.27 -60.64 -13.95
C LEU A 387 -49.10 -61.49 -14.50
N ALA A 388 -47.97 -61.48 -13.79
CA ALA A 388 -47.11 -62.66 -13.64
C ALA A 388 -46.50 -62.70 -12.25
N ARG A 389 -46.62 -63.88 -11.64
CA ARG A 389 -46.43 -64.24 -10.24
C ARG A 389 -45.19 -65.13 -10.13
N GLY A 390 -44.26 -64.83 -9.23
CA GLY A 390 -43.15 -65.71 -8.82
C GLY A 390 -42.44 -65.09 -7.62
N SER A 391 -42.72 -65.52 -6.39
CA SER A 391 -42.21 -66.71 -5.68
C SER A 391 -40.83 -66.47 -5.05
N ASP A 392 -40.88 -66.07 -3.78
CA ASP A 392 -40.13 -66.54 -2.60
C ASP A 392 -38.62 -66.84 -2.69
N SER A 393 -37.87 -66.13 -1.85
CA SER A 393 -36.83 -66.76 -1.00
C SER A 393 -36.57 -65.94 0.27
N ILE A 394 -36.63 -66.64 1.40
CA ILE A 394 -36.56 -66.20 2.81
C ILE A 394 -35.17 -66.52 3.37
N GLY A 395 -34.63 -65.62 4.21
CA GLY A 395 -33.46 -65.80 5.10
C GLY A 395 -32.26 -64.93 4.70
N THR A 396 -31.51 -64.22 5.56
CA THR A 396 -31.29 -64.36 7.01
C THR A 396 -30.50 -63.12 7.55
N LEU A 397 -30.85 -62.68 8.78
CA LEU A 397 -30.05 -62.06 9.87
C LEU A 397 -29.10 -60.84 9.67
N ARG A 398 -29.60 -59.66 10.07
CA ARG A 398 -29.20 -58.80 11.22
C ARG A 398 -27.72 -58.80 11.67
N GLY A 399 -26.99 -57.71 11.36
CA GLY A 399 -25.70 -57.37 11.97
C GLY A 399 -25.13 -56.01 11.53
N ARG A 400 -25.43 -54.95 12.31
CA ARG A 400 -24.66 -53.71 12.60
C ARG A 400 -23.65 -53.15 11.55
N LEU A 401 -23.89 -51.88 11.15
CA LEU A 401 -23.04 -50.96 10.37
C LEU A 401 -22.69 -51.38 8.93
N ARG A 402 -23.58 -51.09 7.97
CA ARG A 402 -23.28 -51.19 6.53
C ARG A 402 -23.75 -50.00 5.69
N ASP A 403 -24.14 -48.89 6.32
CA ASP A 403 -24.55 -47.67 5.60
C ASP A 403 -23.36 -46.78 5.20
N ASP A 404 -22.16 -47.02 5.74
CA ASP A 404 -20.93 -46.34 5.30
C ASP A 404 -20.30 -46.98 4.05
N VAL A 405 -20.73 -48.18 3.65
CA VAL A 405 -20.12 -48.92 2.52
C VAL A 405 -20.73 -48.55 1.17
N LEU A 406 -21.93 -47.95 1.12
CA LEU A 406 -22.56 -47.49 -0.13
C LEU A 406 -22.15 -46.07 -0.57
N LEU A 407 -21.35 -45.38 0.23
CA LEU A 407 -20.67 -44.13 -0.15
C LEU A 407 -19.15 -44.31 -0.29
N GLN A 408 -18.67 -45.56 -0.32
CA GLN A 408 -17.26 -45.90 -0.56
C GLN A 408 -16.92 -46.19 -2.03
N GLY A 409 -17.85 -45.92 -2.94
CA GLY A 409 -17.53 -45.81 -4.36
C GLY A 409 -16.64 -44.60 -4.55
N THR A 410 -15.35 -44.84 -4.79
CA THR A 410 -14.26 -43.88 -5.01
C THR A 410 -14.47 -42.89 -6.17
N GLU A 411 -15.62 -42.96 -6.86
CA GLU A 411 -16.14 -41.94 -7.78
C GLU A 411 -17.13 -40.97 -7.12
N LEU A 412 -17.24 -40.95 -5.79
CA LEU A 412 -17.88 -39.88 -5.03
C LEU A 412 -17.07 -38.59 -5.17
N LEU A 413 -17.29 -38.01 -6.34
CA LEU A 413 -17.42 -36.60 -6.58
C LEU A 413 -16.10 -35.87 -6.39
N GLN A 414 -15.40 -35.71 -7.52
CA GLN A 414 -14.89 -34.39 -7.89
C GLN A 414 -16.03 -33.34 -7.94
N ILE A 415 -16.93 -33.30 -6.94
CA ILE A 415 -17.60 -32.05 -6.59
C ILE A 415 -16.43 -31.12 -6.38
N ARG A 416 -16.34 -30.11 -7.26
CA ARG A 416 -15.54 -28.93 -7.04
C ARG A 416 -15.95 -28.37 -5.70
N THR A 417 -15.35 -28.86 -4.64
CA THR A 417 -15.47 -28.25 -3.33
C THR A 417 -14.88 -26.87 -3.54
N THR A 418 -15.73 -25.87 -3.34
CA THR A 418 -15.31 -24.47 -3.35
C THR A 418 -14.17 -24.29 -2.35
N SER A 419 -13.39 -23.20 -2.51
CA SER A 419 -12.30 -22.89 -1.58
C SER A 419 -12.72 -23.06 -0.12
N ILE A 420 -11.79 -23.52 0.71
CA ILE A 420 -12.02 -23.69 2.15
C ILE A 420 -12.55 -22.41 2.84
N THR A 421 -12.19 -21.26 2.27
CA THR A 421 -12.55 -19.96 2.78
C THR A 421 -14.04 -19.64 2.59
N VAL A 422 -14.69 -20.25 1.61
CA VAL A 422 -16.12 -20.08 1.30
C VAL A 422 -16.97 -20.86 2.31
N SER A 423 -18.03 -20.24 2.82
CA SER A 423 -18.97 -20.89 3.75
C SER A 423 -19.80 -21.99 3.09
N ILE A 424 -20.43 -22.86 3.89
CA ILE A 424 -21.38 -23.87 3.38
C ILE A 424 -22.56 -23.17 2.68
N LEU A 425 -23.11 -22.11 3.27
CA LEU A 425 -24.21 -21.36 2.70
C LEU A 425 -23.83 -20.71 1.36
N GLU A 426 -22.71 -19.99 1.29
CA GLU A 426 -22.24 -19.38 0.04
C GLU A 426 -21.99 -20.43 -1.03
N THR A 427 -21.46 -21.58 -0.64
CA THR A 427 -21.23 -22.70 -1.56
C THR A 427 -22.54 -23.23 -2.14
N VAL A 428 -23.57 -23.42 -1.30
CA VAL A 428 -24.91 -23.80 -1.76
C VAL A 428 -25.50 -22.72 -2.69
N ILE A 429 -25.42 -21.44 -2.31
CA ILE A 429 -25.93 -20.33 -3.14
C ILE A 429 -25.22 -20.29 -4.50
N ASP A 430 -23.90 -20.47 -4.52
CA ASP A 430 -23.09 -20.43 -5.73
C ASP A 430 -23.34 -21.65 -6.64
N THR A 431 -23.58 -22.83 -6.07
CA THR A 431 -23.91 -24.04 -6.83
C THR A 431 -25.31 -23.97 -7.44
N TYR A 432 -26.30 -23.42 -6.74
CA TYR A 432 -27.70 -23.41 -7.16
C TYR A 432 -28.21 -22.02 -7.61
N ARG A 433 -27.32 -21.17 -8.15
CA ARG A 433 -27.67 -19.82 -8.64
C ARG A 433 -28.82 -19.87 -9.66
N GLY A 434 -30.00 -19.44 -9.25
CA GLY A 434 -31.18 -19.32 -10.11
C GLY A 434 -32.45 -19.94 -9.53
N GLU A 435 -32.33 -20.81 -8.54
CA GLU A 435 -33.49 -21.42 -7.87
C GLU A 435 -33.74 -20.72 -6.53
N SER A 436 -34.87 -20.03 -6.39
CA SER A 436 -35.33 -19.58 -5.08
C SER A 436 -35.79 -20.80 -4.30
N ILE A 437 -34.91 -21.41 -3.52
CA ILE A 437 -35.26 -22.57 -2.70
C ILE A 437 -35.59 -22.09 -1.28
N PRO A 438 -36.87 -21.83 -0.96
CA PRO A 438 -37.28 -21.55 0.41
C PRO A 438 -36.91 -22.74 1.29
N GLY A 439 -36.13 -22.50 2.35
CA GLY A 439 -35.66 -23.54 3.27
C GLY A 439 -34.17 -23.87 3.19
N MET A 440 -33.43 -23.36 2.20
CA MET A 440 -31.98 -23.61 2.04
C MET A 440 -31.07 -23.07 3.16
N ARG A 441 -31.62 -22.38 4.16
CA ARG A 441 -30.81 -21.77 5.22
C ARG A 441 -30.49 -22.70 6.37
N GLN A 442 -31.14 -23.87 6.45
CA GLN A 442 -30.94 -24.83 7.54
C GLN A 442 -30.30 -26.12 7.02
N PHE A 443 -29.55 -26.79 7.89
CA PHE A 443 -29.04 -28.13 7.60
C PHE A 443 -30.21 -29.12 7.45
N PRO A 444 -30.18 -29.98 6.42
CA PRO A 444 -31.07 -31.14 6.34
C PRO A 444 -31.01 -31.98 7.63
N PRO A 445 -32.13 -32.52 8.13
CA PRO A 445 -32.18 -33.33 9.34
C PRO A 445 -31.16 -34.48 9.37
N GLU A 446 -30.86 -35.05 8.20
CA GLU A 446 -29.90 -36.15 8.01
C GLU A 446 -28.47 -35.74 8.36
N LEU A 447 -28.14 -34.45 8.31
CA LEU A 447 -26.81 -33.93 8.64
C LEU A 447 -26.67 -33.48 10.09
N LEU A 448 -27.77 -33.40 10.85
CA LEU A 448 -27.71 -32.99 12.26
C LEU A 448 -26.88 -33.96 13.10
N VAL A 449 -26.88 -35.25 12.77
CA VAL A 449 -26.03 -36.25 13.42
C VAL A 449 -24.55 -35.93 13.21
N LYS A 450 -24.14 -35.55 11.98
CA LYS A 450 -22.75 -35.20 11.68
C LYS A 450 -22.35 -33.89 12.35
N LEU A 451 -23.26 -32.92 12.40
CA LEU A 451 -23.06 -31.66 13.11
C LEU A 451 -22.88 -31.87 14.62
N GLU A 452 -23.67 -32.75 15.24
CA GLU A 452 -23.54 -33.12 16.65
C GLU A 452 -22.21 -33.83 16.93
N MET A 453 -21.73 -34.68 16.01
CA MET A 453 -20.39 -35.28 16.10
C MET A 453 -19.30 -34.22 16.10
N ILE A 454 -19.34 -33.25 15.16
CA ILE A 454 -18.36 -32.14 15.11
C ILE A 454 -18.38 -31.34 16.42
N ASN A 455 -19.58 -31.04 16.95
CA ASN A 455 -19.71 -30.35 18.22
C ASN A 455 -19.04 -31.12 19.36
N ARG A 456 -19.36 -32.41 19.50
CA ARG A 456 -18.82 -33.25 20.57
C ARG A 456 -17.31 -33.43 20.47
N GLU A 457 -16.76 -33.52 19.25
CA GLU A 457 -15.35 -33.82 19.03
C GLU A 457 -14.47 -32.56 19.07
N PHE A 458 -14.85 -31.49 18.39
CA PHE A 458 -13.97 -30.33 18.20
C PHE A 458 -14.39 -29.08 19.00
N VAL A 459 -15.66 -28.96 19.40
CA VAL A 459 -16.18 -27.74 20.04
C VAL A 459 -16.37 -27.88 21.54
N ASP A 460 -16.81 -29.06 22.02
CA ASP A 460 -16.99 -29.33 23.45
C ASP A 460 -15.65 -29.17 24.18
N PRO A 461 -15.52 -28.23 25.15
CA PRO A 461 -14.28 -28.03 25.92
C PRO A 461 -13.82 -29.27 26.71
N ARG A 462 -14.70 -30.27 26.86
CA ARG A 462 -14.38 -31.55 27.53
C ARG A 462 -13.78 -32.58 26.58
N SER A 463 -13.81 -32.34 25.27
CA SER A 463 -13.22 -33.23 24.29
C SER A 463 -11.69 -33.17 24.32
N TYR A 464 -11.06 -34.34 24.15
CA TYR A 464 -9.61 -34.45 24.03
C TYR A 464 -9.06 -33.83 22.75
N THR A 465 -9.91 -33.69 21.72
CA THR A 465 -9.60 -33.05 20.43
C THR A 465 -10.27 -31.68 20.30
N SER A 466 -10.66 -31.08 21.43
CA SER A 466 -11.25 -29.74 21.43
C SER A 466 -10.27 -28.72 20.87
N VAL A 467 -10.75 -27.95 19.90
CA VAL A 467 -10.01 -26.85 19.31
C VAL A 467 -9.99 -25.70 20.31
N ASN A 468 -8.82 -25.08 20.49
CA ASN A 468 -8.62 -23.94 21.40
C ASN A 468 -9.19 -22.61 20.84
N ALA A 469 -10.48 -22.60 20.51
CA ALA A 469 -11.20 -21.40 20.08
C ALA A 469 -11.55 -20.50 21.28
N SER A 470 -11.82 -19.22 21.00
CA SER A 470 -12.27 -18.24 21.98
C SER A 470 -13.50 -18.75 22.74
N PRO A 471 -13.53 -18.62 24.09
CA PRO A 471 -14.68 -19.02 24.89
C PRO A 471 -16.00 -18.36 24.45
N LEU A 472 -15.93 -17.17 23.87
CA LEU A 472 -17.10 -16.46 23.35
C LEU A 472 -17.67 -17.15 22.09
N THR A 473 -16.80 -17.60 21.18
CA THR A 473 -17.19 -18.32 19.97
C THR A 473 -17.80 -19.67 20.33
N VAL A 474 -17.15 -20.42 21.23
CA VAL A 474 -17.66 -21.71 21.74
C VAL A 474 -19.04 -21.52 22.40
N LYS A 475 -19.17 -20.52 23.28
CA LYS A 475 -20.45 -20.21 23.95
C LYS A 475 -21.57 -19.92 22.95
N ARG A 476 -21.32 -19.03 21.97
CA ARG A 476 -22.30 -18.69 20.92
C ARG A 476 -22.71 -19.90 20.10
N PHE A 477 -21.75 -20.74 19.71
CA PHE A 477 -22.02 -21.97 18.99
C PHE A 477 -22.94 -22.90 19.80
N ILE A 478 -22.63 -23.13 21.07
CA ILE A 478 -23.44 -23.96 21.97
C ILE A 478 -24.84 -23.39 22.17
N GLU A 479 -24.97 -22.07 22.38
CA GLU A 479 -26.28 -21.40 22.52
C GLU A 479 -27.14 -21.55 21.25
N ARG A 480 -26.54 -21.46 20.07
CA ARG A 480 -27.24 -21.68 18.79
C ARG A 480 -27.66 -23.14 18.60
N MET A 481 -26.80 -24.09 18.98
CA MET A 481 -27.15 -25.52 18.98
C MET A 481 -28.30 -25.83 19.96
N GLN A 482 -28.29 -25.24 21.17
CA GLN A 482 -29.34 -25.43 22.18
C GLN A 482 -30.68 -24.80 21.78
N SER A 483 -30.64 -23.66 21.09
CA SER A 483 -31.84 -23.00 20.54
C SER A 483 -32.36 -23.67 19.26
N LYS A 484 -31.74 -24.76 18.81
CA LYS A 484 -32.07 -25.49 17.56
C LYS A 484 -31.94 -24.63 16.30
N ASP A 485 -31.08 -23.60 16.32
CA ASP A 485 -30.73 -22.81 15.14
C ASP A 485 -29.66 -23.53 14.31
N TYR A 486 -30.09 -24.54 13.56
CA TYR A 486 -29.21 -25.33 12.68
C TYR A 486 -29.01 -24.65 11.31
N SER A 487 -28.71 -23.35 11.30
CA SER A 487 -28.43 -22.65 10.06
C SER A 487 -27.16 -23.17 9.37
N LEU A 488 -27.07 -23.11 8.03
CA LEU A 488 -25.85 -23.45 7.29
C LEU A 488 -24.64 -22.57 7.66
N THR A 489 -24.87 -21.45 8.34
CA THR A 489 -23.83 -20.53 8.83
C THR A 489 -23.36 -20.83 10.25
N LEU A 490 -23.92 -21.85 10.89
CA LEU A 490 -23.69 -22.15 12.31
C LEU A 490 -22.20 -22.36 12.64
N LEU A 491 -21.45 -22.99 11.74
CA LEU A 491 -20.03 -23.29 11.92
C LEU A 491 -19.08 -22.20 11.40
N ASP A 492 -19.58 -21.13 10.76
CA ASP A 492 -18.72 -20.20 10.02
C ASP A 492 -17.82 -19.37 10.94
N GLU A 493 -18.34 -18.89 12.08
CA GLU A 493 -17.56 -18.15 13.07
C GLU A 493 -16.42 -19.02 13.64
N PHE A 494 -16.75 -20.27 14.01
CA PHE A 494 -15.79 -21.24 14.53
C PHE A 494 -14.73 -21.63 13.48
N LYS A 495 -15.14 -21.87 12.23
CA LYS A 495 -14.22 -22.11 11.11
C LYS A 495 -13.28 -20.94 10.90
N SER A 496 -13.79 -19.70 10.88
CA SER A 496 -12.94 -18.52 10.69
C SER A 496 -11.87 -18.40 11.77
N GLU A 497 -12.19 -18.76 13.01
CA GLU A 497 -11.23 -18.79 14.11
C GLU A 497 -10.19 -19.91 13.94
N VAL A 498 -10.60 -21.11 13.53
CA VAL A 498 -9.65 -22.20 13.21
C VAL A 498 -8.72 -21.82 12.07
N LEU A 499 -9.23 -21.25 10.98
CA LEU A 499 -8.41 -20.78 9.87
C LEU A 499 -7.45 -19.66 10.29
N PHE A 500 -7.86 -18.80 11.21
CA PHE A 500 -6.99 -17.77 11.78
C PHE A 500 -5.84 -18.41 12.57
N MET A 501 -6.11 -19.37 13.47
CA MET A 501 -5.08 -20.08 14.23
C MET A 501 -4.12 -20.87 13.32
N LEU A 502 -4.66 -21.59 12.32
CA LEU A 502 -3.86 -22.27 11.31
C LEU A 502 -2.95 -21.28 10.57
N TYR A 503 -3.47 -20.11 10.20
CA TYR A 503 -2.69 -19.09 9.50
C TYR A 503 -1.60 -18.47 10.40
N THR A 504 -1.95 -18.02 11.61
CA THR A 504 -1.02 -17.27 12.47
C THR A 504 0.03 -18.17 13.10
N ASP A 505 -0.35 -19.37 13.53
CA ASP A 505 0.48 -20.18 14.44
C ASP A 505 1.17 -21.34 13.72
N VAL A 506 0.47 -21.99 12.79
CA VAL A 506 0.98 -23.18 12.10
C VAL A 506 1.61 -22.81 10.76
N TYR A 507 0.90 -22.08 9.90
CA TYR A 507 1.37 -21.72 8.55
C TYR A 507 2.59 -20.81 8.57
N THR A 508 2.66 -19.86 9.51
CA THR A 508 3.87 -19.02 9.65
C THR A 508 5.11 -19.83 10.02
N ARG A 509 4.97 -20.98 10.70
CA ARG A 509 6.05 -21.91 11.00
C ARG A 509 6.32 -22.86 9.83
N TYR A 510 5.27 -23.33 9.17
CA TYR A 510 5.36 -24.19 7.99
C TYR A 510 6.19 -23.54 6.89
N VAL A 511 5.95 -22.27 6.57
CA VAL A 511 6.71 -21.52 5.54
C VAL A 511 8.18 -21.31 5.91
N ARG A 512 8.56 -21.50 7.18
CA ARG A 512 9.96 -21.41 7.64
C ARG A 512 10.70 -22.75 7.57
N HIS A 513 9.96 -23.86 7.54
CA HIS A 513 10.47 -25.22 7.44
C HIS A 513 10.63 -25.60 5.96
#